data_AF-D5AQT7-F1
#
_entry.id   AF-D5AQT7-F1
#
_cell.length_a   1.000
_cell.length_b   1.000
_cell.length_c   1.000
_cell.angle_alpha   90.00
_cell.angle_beta   90.00
_cell.angle_gamma   90.00
#
_symmetry.space_group_name_H-M   'P 1'
#
loop_
_entity.id
_entity.type
_entity.pdbx_description
1 polymer ?
#
loop_
_entity_poly.entity_id
_entity_poly.type
_entity_poly.pdbx_seq_one_letter_code
_entity_poly.pdbx_strand_id
1 'polypeptide(L)'
;MTGISISVELQEATARQALRDLLARMENPRGFYKGVGELLLASTSTRFKTETGPDGKPWTPLKPATIRARTKAGQLPLTILRSNTKGKSGSSLAGSINYIASDDELRIGSPVAYAAIHQLGGTIEKQAGSRYMVGRRFAKRDKEGGKDVAIKAHTITIPARPYIGISAADQEGILEQAQDWLEG
;
A
#
# COMPACT_ATOMS: atom_id res chain seq x y z
N MET A 1 25.97 -38.36 37.14
CA MET A 1 24.83 -37.46 37.33
C MET A 1 23.70 -38.27 37.93
N THR A 2 23.27 -37.94 39.15
CA THR A 2 22.10 -38.53 39.80
C THR A 2 20.90 -37.61 39.58
N GLY A 3 19.82 -38.11 38.99
CA GLY A 3 18.59 -37.37 38.72
C GLY A 3 17.47 -38.27 38.15
N ILE A 4 16.22 -37.82 38.25
CA ILE A 4 15.04 -38.48 37.66
C ILE A 4 14.78 -37.92 36.26
N SER A 5 14.44 -38.79 35.30
CA SER A 5 13.91 -38.41 33.99
C SER A 5 12.58 -39.10 33.73
N ILE A 6 11.59 -38.38 33.20
CA ILE A 6 10.32 -38.93 32.74
C ILE A 6 10.30 -38.81 31.21
N SER A 7 10.01 -39.92 30.52
CA SER A 7 9.75 -39.94 29.08
C SER A 7 8.25 -39.95 28.85
N VAL A 8 7.76 -39.12 27.92
CA VAL A 8 6.35 -39.05 27.54
C VAL A 8 6.25 -39.36 26.05
N GLU A 9 5.44 -40.35 25.70
CA GLU A 9 5.23 -40.79 24.32
C GLU A 9 3.76 -40.71 23.95
N LEU A 10 3.48 -40.15 22.77
CA LEU A 10 2.12 -40.10 22.21
C LEU A 10 1.83 -41.44 21.52
N GLN A 11 1.06 -42.32 22.17
CA GLN A 11 0.86 -43.69 21.67
C GLN A 11 -0.18 -43.79 20.55
N GLU A 12 -1.17 -42.91 20.53
CA GLU A 12 -2.25 -42.93 19.54
C GLU A 12 -1.72 -42.62 18.13
N ALA A 13 -2.01 -43.49 17.15
CA ALA A 13 -1.49 -43.37 15.79
C ALA A 13 -2.02 -42.12 15.05
N THR A 14 -3.31 -41.83 15.24
CA THR A 14 -4.04 -40.67 14.71
C THR A 14 -3.49 -39.35 15.27
N ALA A 15 -3.29 -39.25 16.59
CA ALA A 15 -2.70 -38.05 17.18
C ALA A 15 -1.23 -37.83 16.74
N ARG A 16 -0.44 -38.90 16.58
CA ARG A 16 0.92 -38.81 16.00
C ARG A 16 0.90 -38.33 14.56
N GLN A 17 -0.09 -38.75 13.77
CA GLN A 17 -0.22 -38.31 12.39
C GLN A 17 -0.59 -36.83 12.32
N ALA A 18 -1.59 -36.39 13.10
CA ALA A 18 -1.98 -34.98 13.19
C ALA A 18 -0.79 -34.07 13.60
N LEU A 19 0.02 -34.51 14.59
CA LEU A 19 1.22 -33.76 14.98
C LEU A 19 2.25 -33.67 13.84
N ARG A 20 2.48 -34.76 13.09
CA ARG A 20 3.38 -34.74 11.93
C ARG A 20 2.88 -33.80 10.84
N ASP A 21 1.58 -33.83 10.55
CA ASP A 21 0.98 -32.97 9.52
C ASP A 21 1.08 -31.49 9.92
N LEU A 22 0.86 -31.18 11.20
CA LEU A 22 1.03 -29.84 11.76
C LEU A 22 2.48 -29.37 11.63
N LEU A 23 3.46 -30.20 12.05
CA LEU A 23 4.88 -29.87 11.92
C LEU A 23 5.27 -29.63 10.46
N ALA A 24 4.81 -30.47 9.53
CA ALA A 24 5.08 -30.31 8.11
C ALA A 24 4.52 -28.99 7.54
N ARG A 25 3.36 -28.53 8.03
CA ARG A 25 2.81 -27.21 7.65
C ARG A 25 3.58 -26.05 8.24
N MET A 26 4.08 -26.19 9.47
CA MET A 26 4.93 -25.19 10.11
C MET A 26 6.30 -25.09 9.43
N GLU A 27 6.82 -26.18 8.88
CA GLU A 27 8.04 -26.20 8.05
C GLU A 27 7.85 -25.51 6.69
N ASN A 28 6.61 -25.35 6.21
CA ASN A 28 6.29 -24.67 4.96
C ASN A 28 5.15 -23.66 5.16
N PRO A 29 5.40 -22.53 5.85
CA PRO A 29 4.37 -21.55 6.19
C PRO A 29 4.01 -20.62 5.01
N ARG A 30 4.54 -20.87 3.81
CA ARG A 30 4.27 -20.04 2.63
C ARG A 30 2.78 -19.90 2.34
N GLY A 31 2.00 -20.97 2.56
CA GLY A 31 0.55 -20.93 2.38
C GLY A 31 -0.14 -20.00 3.38
N PHE A 32 0.29 -20.00 4.64
CA PHE A 32 -0.16 -19.02 5.64
C PHE A 32 0.16 -17.58 5.20
N TYR A 33 1.41 -17.29 4.82
CA TYR A 33 1.80 -15.95 4.37
C TYR A 33 1.05 -15.49 3.12
N LYS A 34 0.71 -16.41 2.21
CA LYS A 34 -0.13 -16.09 1.06
C LYS A 34 -1.53 -15.65 1.48
N GLY A 35 -2.17 -16.37 2.40
CA GLY A 35 -3.48 -16.01 2.95
C GLY A 35 -3.46 -14.66 3.65
N VAL A 36 -2.46 -14.41 4.51
CA VAL A 36 -2.27 -13.10 5.15
C VAL A 36 -2.03 -12.00 4.12
N GLY A 37 -1.27 -12.27 3.06
CA GLY A 37 -1.04 -11.34 1.96
C GLY A 37 -2.32 -10.93 1.23
N GLU A 38 -3.20 -11.89 0.94
CA GLU A 38 -4.51 -11.63 0.33
C GLU A 38 -5.41 -10.80 1.25
N LEU A 39 -5.44 -11.12 2.54
CA LEU A 39 -6.18 -10.37 3.55
C LEU A 39 -5.69 -8.91 3.63
N LEU A 40 -4.39 -8.69 3.77
CA LEU A 40 -3.82 -7.34 3.87
C LEU A 40 -4.00 -6.54 2.56
N LEU A 41 -3.96 -7.20 1.42
CA LEU A 41 -4.24 -6.58 0.12
C LEU A 41 -5.71 -6.13 0.04
N ALA A 42 -6.65 -6.97 0.50
CA ALA A 42 -8.07 -6.63 0.57
C ALA A 42 -8.34 -5.46 1.53
N SER A 43 -7.76 -5.51 2.74
CA SER A 43 -7.84 -4.43 3.74
C SER A 43 -7.28 -3.10 3.20
N THR A 44 -6.11 -3.15 2.55
CA THR A 44 -5.51 -1.97 1.90
C THR A 44 -6.42 -1.42 0.80
N SER A 45 -7.01 -2.28 -0.03
CA SER A 45 -7.99 -1.88 -1.06
C SER A 45 -9.20 -1.19 -0.45
N THR A 46 -9.73 -1.69 0.67
CA THR A 46 -10.83 -1.07 1.41
C THR A 46 -10.44 0.32 1.92
N ARG A 47 -9.25 0.50 2.48
CA ARG A 47 -8.73 1.81 2.92
C ARG A 47 -8.68 2.85 1.81
N PHE A 48 -8.31 2.46 0.58
CA PHE A 48 -8.40 3.37 -0.56
C PHE A 48 -9.84 3.73 -0.93
N LYS A 49 -10.80 2.82 -0.74
CA LYS A 49 -12.22 3.08 -1.01
C LYS A 49 -12.84 4.02 0.03
N THR A 50 -12.55 3.78 1.31
CA THR A 50 -13.07 4.54 2.45
C THR A 50 -12.25 5.80 2.76
N GLU A 51 -11.04 5.90 2.19
CA GLU A 51 -10.08 6.99 2.43
C GLU A 51 -9.70 7.11 3.91
N THR A 52 -9.52 5.95 4.56
CA THR A 52 -9.15 5.83 5.98
C THR A 52 -7.84 5.07 6.15
N GLY A 53 -7.08 5.42 7.18
CA GLY A 53 -5.85 4.73 7.55
C GLY A 53 -6.09 3.41 8.30
N PRO A 54 -5.01 2.64 8.56
CA PRO A 54 -5.05 1.44 9.40
C PRO A 54 -5.47 1.72 10.84
N ASP A 55 -5.31 2.96 11.31
CA ASP A 55 -5.76 3.44 12.62
C ASP A 55 -7.23 3.89 12.61
N GLY A 56 -7.95 3.70 11.50
CA GLY A 56 -9.34 4.12 11.32
C GLY A 56 -9.53 5.61 11.04
N LYS A 57 -8.47 6.43 11.07
CA LYS A 57 -8.62 7.88 10.86
C LYS A 57 -8.77 8.21 9.37
N PRO A 58 -9.68 9.13 8.99
CA PRO A 58 -9.80 9.57 7.61
C PRO A 58 -8.53 10.33 7.16
N TRP A 59 -8.16 10.14 5.90
CA TRP A 59 -7.04 10.85 5.30
C TRP A 59 -7.31 12.34 5.16
N THR A 60 -6.23 13.13 5.18
CA THR A 60 -6.34 14.58 4.94
C THR A 60 -6.95 14.85 3.56
N PRO A 61 -8.03 15.65 3.49
CA PRO A 61 -8.73 15.93 2.25
C PRO A 61 -7.85 16.67 1.24
N LEU A 62 -8.25 16.63 -0.03
CA LEU A 62 -7.58 17.39 -1.07
C LEU A 62 -7.80 18.89 -0.88
N LYS A 63 -6.79 19.69 -1.24
CA LYS A 63 -6.93 21.15 -1.24
C LYS A 63 -8.01 21.57 -2.24
N PRO A 64 -8.82 22.61 -1.95
CA PRO A 64 -9.85 23.10 -2.88
C PRO A 64 -9.31 23.44 -4.28
N ALA A 65 -8.08 23.96 -4.37
CA ALA A 65 -7.43 24.22 -5.65
C ALA A 65 -7.19 22.94 -6.47
N THR A 66 -6.79 21.84 -5.83
CA THR A 66 -6.58 20.53 -6.48
C THR A 66 -7.90 19.96 -6.98
N ILE A 67 -8.96 20.05 -6.18
CA ILE A 67 -10.33 19.64 -6.55
C ILE A 67 -10.76 20.40 -7.82
N ARG A 68 -10.68 21.73 -7.80
CA ARG A 68 -11.04 22.57 -8.97
C ARG A 68 -10.26 22.21 -10.23
N ALA A 69 -8.95 21.99 -10.10
CA ALA A 69 -8.09 21.62 -11.23
C ALA A 69 -8.49 20.26 -11.83
N ARG A 70 -8.79 19.26 -10.98
CA ARG A 70 -9.25 17.93 -11.40
C ARG A 70 -10.62 17.98 -12.07
N THR A 71 -11.57 18.73 -11.50
CA THR A 71 -12.90 18.92 -12.09
C THR A 71 -12.79 19.53 -13.49
N LYS A 72 -11.94 20.56 -13.66
CA LYS A 72 -11.69 21.17 -14.98
C LYS A 72 -11.10 20.17 -15.99
N ALA A 73 -10.32 19.20 -15.52
CA ALA A 73 -9.75 18.14 -16.33
C ALA A 73 -10.69 16.94 -16.56
N GLY A 74 -11.96 17.01 -16.11
CA GLY A 74 -12.95 15.94 -16.27
C GLY A 74 -12.70 14.71 -15.38
N GLN A 75 -11.86 14.83 -14.34
CA GLN A 75 -11.63 13.77 -13.37
C GLN A 75 -12.64 13.88 -12.22
N LEU A 76 -13.08 12.76 -11.64
CA LEU A 76 -13.91 12.84 -10.42
C LEU A 76 -13.01 13.40 -9.31
N PRO A 77 -13.34 14.58 -8.74
CA PRO A 77 -12.42 15.32 -7.90
C PRO A 77 -12.29 14.74 -6.48
N LEU A 78 -13.15 13.78 -6.12
CA LEU A 78 -13.33 13.32 -4.75
C LEU A 78 -12.43 12.16 -4.35
N THR A 79 -11.86 11.41 -5.30
CA THR A 79 -11.08 10.22 -4.93
C THR A 79 -9.62 10.54 -4.63
N ILE A 80 -9.19 10.29 -3.40
CA ILE A 80 -7.81 10.45 -2.93
C ILE A 80 -6.98 9.23 -3.35
N LEU A 81 -5.78 9.48 -3.90
CA LEU A 81 -4.80 8.46 -4.33
C LEU A 81 -5.31 7.38 -5.31
N ARG A 82 -6.47 7.60 -5.91
CA ARG A 82 -7.08 6.76 -6.94
C ARG A 82 -7.14 7.52 -8.26
N SER A 83 -6.94 6.79 -9.36
CA SER A 83 -7.11 7.31 -10.71
C SER A 83 -8.45 6.81 -11.24
N ASN A 84 -9.32 7.75 -11.62
CA ASN A 84 -10.60 7.49 -12.29
C ASN A 84 -10.61 8.01 -13.74
N THR A 85 -9.44 8.39 -14.28
CA THR A 85 -9.34 8.84 -15.67
C THR A 85 -9.64 7.65 -16.59
N LYS A 86 -10.56 7.82 -17.54
CA LYS A 86 -10.89 6.79 -18.56
C LYS A 86 -9.60 6.18 -19.13
N GLY A 87 -9.47 4.85 -19.06
CA GLY A 87 -8.30 4.10 -19.56
C GLY A 87 -7.11 3.98 -18.61
N LYS A 88 -7.22 4.46 -17.35
CA LYS A 88 -6.14 4.37 -16.34
C LYS A 88 -6.51 3.62 -15.06
N SER A 89 -7.65 2.93 -15.04
CA SER A 89 -8.02 1.98 -13.98
C SER A 89 -6.92 0.92 -13.88
N GLY A 90 -6.17 0.91 -12.77
CA GLY A 90 -5.02 0.01 -12.56
C GLY A 90 -3.64 0.68 -12.54
N SER A 91 -3.48 1.89 -13.08
CA SER A 91 -2.22 2.66 -13.02
C SER A 91 -2.07 3.56 -11.78
N SER A 92 -3.07 3.55 -10.91
CA SER A 92 -3.05 4.28 -9.63
C SER A 92 -2.28 3.52 -8.56
N LEU A 93 -1.73 4.27 -7.59
CA LEU A 93 -1.14 3.71 -6.38
C LEU A 93 -1.97 2.58 -5.78
N ALA A 94 -3.28 2.78 -5.64
CA ALA A 94 -4.22 1.76 -5.14
C ALA A 94 -4.18 0.42 -5.89
N GLY A 95 -3.98 0.43 -7.22
CA GLY A 95 -3.92 -0.77 -8.05
C GLY A 95 -2.52 -1.34 -8.21
N SER A 96 -1.50 -0.65 -7.70
CA SER A 96 -0.10 -1.07 -7.76
C SER A 96 0.37 -1.83 -6.53
N ILE A 97 -0.46 -1.89 -5.48
CA ILE A 97 -0.14 -2.61 -4.25
C ILE A 97 -0.12 -4.10 -4.55
N ASN A 98 0.94 -4.77 -4.10
CA ASN A 98 1.12 -6.21 -4.22
C ASN A 98 1.89 -6.73 -3.01
N TYR A 99 1.93 -8.05 -2.87
CA TYR A 99 2.69 -8.72 -1.83
C TYR A 99 3.57 -9.84 -2.39
N ILE A 100 4.60 -10.19 -1.65
CA ILE A 100 5.49 -11.32 -1.89
C ILE A 100 5.48 -12.18 -0.63
N ALA A 101 4.99 -13.40 -0.75
CA ALA A 101 5.03 -14.41 0.32
C ALA A 101 6.21 -15.35 0.08
N SER A 102 7.06 -15.50 1.08
CA SER A 102 8.20 -16.41 1.10
C SER A 102 8.01 -17.46 2.20
N ASP A 103 9.04 -18.26 2.47
CA ASP A 103 8.98 -19.29 3.53
C ASP A 103 9.18 -18.70 4.93
N ASP A 104 9.69 -17.47 5.04
CA ASP A 104 10.01 -16.85 6.34
C ASP A 104 9.23 -15.55 6.59
N GLU A 105 8.71 -14.92 5.53
CA GLU A 105 8.09 -13.61 5.64
C GLU A 105 7.11 -13.27 4.52
N LEU A 106 6.27 -12.28 4.83
CA LEU A 106 5.39 -11.59 3.91
C LEU A 106 5.84 -10.14 3.74
N ARG A 107 6.10 -9.72 2.50
CA ARG A 107 6.35 -8.31 2.15
C ARG A 107 5.15 -7.76 1.41
N ILE A 108 4.64 -6.59 1.82
CA ILE A 108 3.59 -5.85 1.11
C ILE A 108 4.08 -4.46 0.74
N GLY A 109 3.76 -3.99 -0.47
CA GLY A 109 4.28 -2.71 -0.94
C GLY A 109 3.74 -2.29 -2.30
N SER A 110 4.33 -1.24 -2.85
CA SER A 110 4.10 -0.80 -4.23
C SER A 110 5.43 -0.44 -4.90
N PRO A 111 5.59 -0.76 -6.19
CA PRO A 111 6.79 -0.39 -6.95
C PRO A 111 6.78 1.08 -7.41
N VAL A 112 5.71 1.84 -7.19
CA VAL A 112 5.63 3.23 -7.71
C VAL A 112 6.41 4.20 -6.82
N ALA A 113 7.25 5.05 -7.43
CA ALA A 113 8.18 5.94 -6.71
C ALA A 113 7.52 6.89 -5.70
N TYR A 114 6.26 7.26 -5.92
CA TYR A 114 5.52 8.18 -5.05
C TYR A 114 4.72 7.47 -3.93
N ALA A 115 4.82 6.14 -3.81
CA ALA A 115 4.16 5.36 -2.78
C ALA A 115 4.60 5.76 -1.36
N ALA A 116 5.91 5.82 -1.15
CA ALA A 116 6.51 6.08 0.16
C ALA A 116 6.10 7.44 0.73
N ILE A 117 6.15 8.51 -0.08
CA ILE A 117 5.78 9.85 0.39
C ILE A 117 4.29 10.00 0.70
N HIS A 118 3.43 9.16 0.12
CA HIS A 118 2.02 9.12 0.51
C HIS A 118 1.79 8.26 1.74
N GLN A 119 2.53 7.17 1.92
CA GLN A 119 2.45 6.35 3.13
C GLN A 119 2.95 7.11 4.36
N LEU A 120 4.12 7.74 4.26
CA LEU A 120 4.85 8.33 5.38
C LEU A 120 4.65 9.85 5.51
N GLY A 121 4.18 10.51 4.45
CA GLY A 121 4.23 11.97 4.35
C GLY A 121 5.65 12.46 4.04
N GLY A 122 5.79 13.77 3.84
CA GLY A 122 7.11 14.38 3.67
C GLY A 122 7.09 15.73 2.96
N THR A 123 8.28 16.30 2.81
CA THR A 123 8.51 17.58 2.13
C THR A 123 9.39 17.37 0.90
N ILE A 124 8.96 17.90 -0.24
CA ILE A 124 9.77 17.93 -1.47
C ILE A 124 10.24 19.36 -1.66
N GLU A 125 11.56 19.57 -1.68
CA GLU A 125 12.14 20.85 -2.03
C GLU A 125 12.32 20.96 -3.54
N LYS A 126 11.75 22.01 -4.14
CA LYS A 126 11.95 22.35 -5.55
C LYS A 126 12.92 23.50 -5.63
N GLN A 127 14.03 23.28 -6.32
CA GLN A 127 15.02 24.33 -6.60
C GLN A 127 14.48 25.33 -7.63
N ALA A 128 15.06 26.52 -7.63
CA ALA A 128 14.71 27.55 -8.59
C ALA A 128 15.10 27.12 -10.02
N GLY A 129 14.29 27.50 -11.00
CA GLY A 129 14.56 27.20 -12.40
C GLY A 129 13.74 28.07 -13.35
N SER A 130 13.99 27.96 -14.64
CA SER A 130 13.20 28.63 -15.67
C SER A 130 12.41 27.59 -16.47
N ARG A 131 11.17 27.94 -16.85
CA ARG A 131 10.39 27.16 -17.80
C ARG A 131 9.93 28.07 -18.93
N TYR A 132 10.31 27.70 -20.15
CA TYR A 132 9.79 28.35 -21.34
C TYR A 132 8.30 28.05 -21.49
N MET A 133 7.48 29.09 -21.48
CA MET A 133 6.04 29.00 -21.70
C MET A 133 5.77 29.43 -23.13
N VAL A 134 5.34 28.49 -23.96
CA VAL A 134 4.94 28.78 -25.35
C VAL A 134 3.71 29.67 -25.31
N GLY A 135 3.67 30.72 -26.13
CA GLY A 135 2.51 31.57 -26.31
C GLY A 135 1.37 30.83 -27.02
N ARG A 136 1.21 31.02 -28.32
CA ARG A 136 0.25 30.22 -29.10
C ARG A 136 0.74 28.79 -29.30
N ARG A 137 -0.20 27.82 -29.25
CA ARG A 137 0.09 26.40 -29.50
C ARG A 137 0.72 26.27 -30.90
N PHE A 138 1.86 25.57 -31.01
CA PHE A 138 2.66 25.42 -32.25
C PHE A 138 3.42 26.67 -32.75
N ALA A 139 3.42 27.78 -32.01
CA ALA A 139 4.27 28.92 -32.34
C ALA A 139 5.77 28.57 -32.20
N LYS A 140 6.61 29.15 -33.06
CA LYS A 140 8.07 29.04 -32.95
C LYS A 140 8.54 29.66 -31.62
N ARG A 141 9.66 29.15 -31.10
CA ARG A 141 10.31 29.70 -29.90
C ARG A 141 10.61 31.20 -30.12
N ASP A 142 10.37 32.00 -29.09
CA ASP A 142 10.56 33.46 -29.04
C ASP A 142 9.66 34.27 -29.99
N LYS A 143 8.54 33.68 -30.43
CA LYS A 143 7.48 34.34 -31.20
C LYS A 143 6.14 34.27 -30.46
N GLU A 144 5.26 35.23 -30.77
CA GLU A 144 3.84 35.24 -30.38
C GLU A 144 3.58 35.04 -28.87
N GLY A 145 4.33 35.76 -28.02
CA GLY A 145 4.10 35.79 -26.57
C GLY A 145 4.73 34.65 -25.78
N GLY A 146 5.64 33.89 -26.41
CA GLY A 146 6.50 32.96 -25.68
C GLY A 146 7.47 33.69 -24.75
N LYS A 147 7.59 33.20 -23.51
CA LYS A 147 8.48 33.81 -22.51
C LYS A 147 9.05 32.77 -21.55
N ASP A 148 10.26 33.00 -21.08
CA ASP A 148 10.82 32.29 -19.94
C ASP A 148 10.19 32.78 -18.65
N VAL A 149 9.56 31.86 -17.92
CA VAL A 149 8.99 32.13 -16.60
C VAL A 149 9.92 31.57 -15.55
N ALA A 150 10.46 32.46 -14.72
CA ALA A 150 11.23 32.08 -13.54
C ALA A 150 10.31 31.45 -12.49
N ILE A 151 10.63 30.23 -12.09
CA ILE A 151 9.96 29.49 -11.03
C ILE A 151 10.88 29.57 -9.81
N LYS A 152 10.43 30.25 -8.76
CA LYS A 152 11.18 30.36 -7.51
C LYS A 152 11.27 28.99 -6.82
N ALA A 153 12.34 28.81 -6.06
CA ALA A 153 12.46 27.67 -5.16
C ALA A 153 11.27 27.66 -4.19
N HIS A 154 10.68 26.49 -3.98
CA HIS A 154 9.54 26.33 -3.09
C HIS A 154 9.46 24.90 -2.54
N THR A 155 8.88 24.77 -1.36
CA THR A 155 8.71 23.49 -0.68
C THR A 155 7.27 23.01 -0.84
N ILE A 156 7.12 21.72 -1.16
CA ILE A 156 5.83 21.05 -1.26
C ILE A 156 5.70 20.07 -0.11
N THR A 157 4.84 20.38 0.85
CA THR A 157 4.49 19.47 1.95
C THR A 157 3.35 18.55 1.52
N ILE A 158 3.57 17.24 1.64
CA ILE A 158 2.61 16.19 1.36
C ILE A 158 2.22 15.54 2.70
N PRO A 159 0.92 15.57 3.08
CA PRO A 159 0.47 14.90 4.30
C PRO A 159 0.52 13.38 4.13
N ALA A 160 0.82 12.68 5.23
CA ALA A 160 0.75 11.24 5.29
C ALA A 160 -0.70 10.76 5.10
N ARG A 161 -0.85 9.69 4.33
CA ARG A 161 -2.10 8.98 4.05
C ARG A 161 -1.78 7.50 4.13
N PRO A 162 -1.57 6.96 5.34
CA PRO A 162 -1.15 5.58 5.50
C PRO A 162 -2.25 4.66 4.97
N TYR A 163 -1.88 3.75 4.07
CA TYR A 163 -2.78 2.75 3.47
C TYR A 163 -2.29 1.33 3.73
N ILE A 164 -0.98 1.13 3.82
CA ILE A 164 -0.38 -0.12 4.32
C ILE A 164 -0.27 -0.02 5.84
N GLY A 165 -0.60 -1.10 6.53
CA GLY A 165 -0.53 -1.22 7.98
C GLY A 165 -1.46 -2.32 8.46
N ILE A 166 -1.31 -2.67 9.73
CA ILE A 166 -2.13 -3.68 10.40
C ILE A 166 -3.06 -2.93 11.35
N SER A 167 -4.36 -3.02 11.08
CA SER A 167 -5.42 -2.54 11.97
C SER A 167 -5.83 -3.62 12.96
N ALA A 168 -6.61 -3.29 13.99
CA ALA A 168 -7.14 -4.27 14.93
C ALA A 168 -7.93 -5.40 14.24
N ALA A 169 -8.78 -5.05 13.26
CA ALA A 169 -9.52 -6.03 12.46
C ALA A 169 -8.61 -6.92 11.60
N ASP A 170 -7.49 -6.40 11.11
CA ASP A 170 -6.52 -7.24 10.39
C ASP A 170 -5.79 -8.19 11.33
N GLN A 171 -5.52 -7.80 12.58
CA GLN A 171 -4.90 -8.69 13.57
C GLN A 171 -5.80 -9.89 13.85
N GLU A 172 -7.10 -9.65 14.04
CA GLU A 172 -8.10 -10.70 14.23
C GLU A 172 -8.13 -11.64 13.02
N GLY A 173 -8.21 -11.11 11.80
CA GLY A 173 -8.23 -11.94 10.60
C GLY A 173 -6.90 -12.67 10.32
N ILE A 174 -5.75 -12.13 10.76
CA ILE A 174 -4.47 -12.86 10.71
C ILE A 174 -4.48 -14.06 11.67
N LEU A 175 -5.07 -13.90 12.87
CA LEU A 175 -5.20 -14.98 13.84
C LEU A 175 -6.16 -16.06 13.34
N GLU A 176 -7.29 -15.68 12.76
CA GLU A 176 -8.23 -16.60 12.10
C GLU A 176 -7.50 -17.37 10.98
N GLN A 177 -6.77 -16.67 10.12
CA GLN A 177 -6.00 -17.32 9.06
C GLN A 177 -4.91 -18.26 9.60
N ALA A 178 -4.34 -17.96 10.77
CA ALA A 178 -3.37 -18.85 11.41
C ALA A 178 -4.04 -20.12 11.95
N GLN A 179 -5.24 -19.99 12.53
CA GLN A 179 -6.03 -21.13 13.02
C GLN A 179 -6.47 -22.02 11.84
N ASP A 180 -7.09 -21.43 10.82
CA ASP A 180 -7.52 -22.14 9.61
C ASP A 180 -6.36 -22.90 8.94
N TRP A 181 -5.18 -22.26 8.87
CA TRP A 181 -3.99 -22.89 8.30
C TRP A 181 -3.51 -24.10 9.11
N LEU A 182 -3.60 -24.04 10.44
CA LEU A 182 -3.21 -25.13 11.32
C LEU A 182 -4.23 -26.27 11.31
N GLU A 183 -5.52 -25.97 11.12
CA GLU A 183 -6.60 -26.97 11.09
C GLU A 183 -6.67 -27.70 9.73
N GLY A 184 -6.53 -26.97 8.61
CA GLY A 184 -6.35 -27.54 7.27
C GLY A 184 -7.55 -27.58 6.37
#